data_AF-A0A256GF89-F1
#
_entry.id   AF-A0A256GF89-F1
#
_cell.length_a   1.000
_cell.length_b   1.000
_cell.length_c   1.000
_cell.angle_alpha   90.00
_cell.angle_beta   90.00
_cell.angle_gamma   90.00
#
_symmetry.space_group_name_H-M   'P 1'
#
loop_
_entity.id
_entity.type
_entity.pdbx_description
1 polymer ?
#
loop_
_entity_poly.entity_id
_entity_poly.type
_entity_poly.pdbx_seq_one_letter_code
_entity_poly.pdbx_strand_id
1 'polypeptide(L)'
;MLGYAQQMIGKPNQTVQPWWFGTDENGPDNVKKATCWWTKGGLPALRRTGTLDGSTARDEVFKMAPTEDPEERRMARSKFTPGHAAAIARQWGDYVMDHKRLGTNPTPKMNLHPEYVPATRPTGGSDADA
;
A
#
# COMPACT_ATOMS: atom_id res chain seq x y z
N MET A 1 -10.14 -8.20 -5.41
CA MET A 1 -8.71 -8.54 -5.21
C MET A 1 -8.15 -8.98 -6.55
N LEU A 2 -6.97 -8.51 -6.97
CA LEU A 2 -6.37 -8.93 -8.23
C LEU A 2 -5.81 -10.35 -8.06
N GLY A 3 -6.29 -11.32 -8.85
CA GLY A 3 -5.95 -12.74 -8.69
C GLY A 3 -4.45 -13.03 -8.74
N TYR A 4 -3.69 -12.27 -9.56
CA TYR A 4 -2.25 -12.41 -9.69
C TYR A 4 -1.49 -12.18 -8.38
N ALA A 5 -1.83 -11.13 -7.63
CA ALA A 5 -1.17 -10.83 -6.35
C ALA A 5 -1.45 -11.91 -5.30
N GLN A 6 -2.64 -12.50 -5.31
CA GLN A 6 -2.99 -13.60 -4.41
C GLN A 6 -2.20 -14.87 -4.73
N GLN A 7 -1.97 -15.16 -6.01
CA GLN A 7 -1.16 -16.30 -6.43
C GLN A 7 0.31 -16.14 -6.05
N MET A 8 0.86 -14.92 -6.18
CA MET A 8 2.28 -14.66 -5.96
C MET A 8 2.65 -14.43 -4.48
N ILE A 9 1.78 -13.77 -3.71
CA ILE A 9 2.09 -13.29 -2.35
C ILE A 9 1.18 -13.96 -1.30
N GLY A 10 0.00 -14.43 -1.70
CA GLY A 10 -1.03 -14.95 -0.78
C GLY A 10 -2.04 -13.89 -0.33
N LYS A 11 -2.87 -14.25 0.66
CA LYS A 11 -3.93 -13.38 1.18
C LYS A 11 -3.34 -12.22 2.00
N PRO A 12 -3.79 -10.96 1.81
CA PRO A 12 -3.33 -9.83 2.59
C PRO A 12 -3.79 -9.96 4.04
N ASN A 13 -3.00 -9.41 4.95
CA ASN A 13 -3.33 -9.34 6.37
C ASN A 13 -4.52 -8.41 6.62
N GLN A 14 -4.61 -7.33 5.84
CA GLN A 14 -5.73 -6.41 5.90
C GLN A 14 -5.99 -5.72 4.55
N THR A 15 -7.24 -5.33 4.32
CA THR A 15 -7.64 -4.45 3.22
C THR A 15 -8.36 -3.26 3.82
N VAL A 16 -7.92 -2.05 3.46
CA VAL A 16 -8.45 -0.79 4.00
C VAL A 16 -8.90 0.11 2.85
N GLN A 17 -9.84 1.00 3.13
CA GLN A 17 -10.27 2.03 2.19
C GLN A 17 -9.79 3.41 2.65
N PRO A 18 -9.49 4.34 1.74
CA PRO A 18 -9.06 5.69 2.09
C PRO A 18 -10.04 6.45 2.99
N TRP A 19 -11.34 6.35 2.72
CA TRP A 19 -12.37 7.07 3.48
C TRP A 19 -12.42 6.66 4.95
N TRP A 20 -11.82 5.53 5.34
CA TRP A 20 -11.67 5.12 6.75
C TRP A 20 -10.84 6.10 7.58
N PHE A 21 -10.07 6.95 6.91
CA PHE A 21 -9.16 7.92 7.52
C PHE A 21 -9.57 9.37 7.20
N GLY A 22 -10.65 9.56 6.44
CA GLY A 22 -11.20 10.88 6.12
C GLY A 22 -12.24 11.32 7.13
N THR A 23 -12.36 12.63 7.32
CA THR A 23 -13.39 13.27 8.16
C THR A 23 -14.33 14.17 7.37
N ASP A 24 -13.88 14.64 6.20
CA ASP A 24 -14.62 15.51 5.31
C ASP A 24 -15.07 14.73 4.06
N GLU A 25 -16.36 14.78 3.76
CA GLU A 25 -16.97 14.13 2.59
C GLU A 25 -16.45 14.73 1.27
N ASN A 26 -16.12 16.02 1.25
CA ASN A 26 -15.53 16.67 0.08
C ASN A 26 -14.00 16.56 0.06
N GLY A 27 -13.43 15.92 1.07
CA GLY A 27 -11.99 15.77 1.23
C GLY A 27 -11.34 14.84 0.19
N PRO A 28 -10.00 14.87 0.11
CA PRO A 28 -9.22 14.01 -0.79
C PRO A 28 -9.24 12.53 -0.36
N ASP A 29 -9.57 12.23 0.89
CA ASP A 29 -9.62 10.87 1.42
C ASP A 29 -10.95 10.15 1.15
N ASN A 30 -12.01 10.87 0.74
CA ASN A 30 -13.34 10.29 0.50
C ASN A 30 -13.45 9.59 -0.87
N VAL A 31 -12.62 8.56 -1.09
CA VAL A 31 -12.49 7.83 -2.36
C VAL A 31 -12.43 6.32 -2.15
N LYS A 32 -13.00 5.58 -3.12
CA LYS A 32 -12.99 4.12 -3.19
C LYS A 32 -11.73 3.67 -3.93
N LYS A 33 -10.66 3.42 -3.17
CA LYS A 33 -9.38 2.91 -3.68
C LYS A 33 -8.77 1.96 -2.66
N ALA A 34 -9.30 0.73 -2.63
CA ALA A 34 -8.90 -0.26 -1.65
C ALA A 34 -7.40 -0.55 -1.73
N THR A 35 -6.74 -0.51 -0.58
CA THR A 35 -5.31 -0.84 -0.44
C THR A 35 -5.19 -2.12 0.37
N CYS A 36 -4.47 -3.10 -0.17
CA CYS A 36 -4.19 -4.38 0.48
C CYS A 36 -2.80 -4.31 1.12
N TRP A 37 -2.68 -4.70 2.38
CA TRP A 37 -1.41 -4.71 3.11
C TRP A 37 -1.01 -6.14 3.48
N TRP A 38 0.23 -6.48 3.15
CA TRP A 38 0.92 -7.70 3.60
C TRP A 38 1.96 -7.30 4.66
N THR A 39 1.50 -7.15 5.89
CA THR A 39 2.31 -6.71 7.03
C THR A 39 3.21 -7.84 7.51
N LYS A 40 4.51 -7.55 7.66
CA LYS A 40 5.51 -8.47 8.23
C LYS A 40 5.94 -8.00 9.62
N GLY A 41 6.48 -8.91 10.43
CA GLY A 41 7.07 -8.55 11.74
C GLY A 41 6.06 -8.16 12.82
N GLY A 42 4.82 -8.64 12.74
CA GLY A 42 3.82 -8.42 13.80
C GLY A 42 3.20 -7.02 13.82
N LEU A 43 3.35 -6.22 12.76
CA LEU A 43 2.72 -4.90 12.68
C LEU A 43 1.20 -5.02 12.90
N PRO A 44 0.63 -4.15 13.75
CA PRO A 44 -0.80 -4.19 14.06
C PRO A 44 -1.63 -3.72 12.87
N ALA A 45 -2.84 -4.24 12.75
CA ALA A 45 -3.77 -3.83 11.73
C ALA A 45 -4.11 -2.33 11.86
N LEU A 46 -4.07 -1.57 10.76
CA LEU A 46 -4.45 -0.14 10.76
C LEU A 46 -5.86 0.05 11.31
N ARG A 47 -5.99 0.93 12.30
CA ARG A 47 -7.26 1.33 12.90
C ARG A 47 -7.88 2.45 12.09
N ARG A 48 -9.20 2.41 11.93
CA ARG A 48 -9.96 3.52 11.36
C ARG A 48 -9.80 4.75 12.25
N THR A 49 -9.46 5.89 11.66
CA THR A 49 -9.29 7.17 12.38
C THR A 49 -10.27 8.25 11.92
N GLY A 50 -10.97 8.01 10.81
CA GLY A 50 -11.94 8.93 10.23
C GLY A 50 -13.37 8.69 10.73
N THR A 51 -14.28 9.56 10.29
CA THR A 51 -15.70 9.53 10.63
C THR A 51 -16.59 9.03 9.49
N LEU A 52 -16.06 8.93 8.28
CA LEU A 52 -16.83 8.58 7.09
C LEU A 52 -17.17 7.08 7.04
N ASP A 53 -18.36 6.76 6.53
CA ASP A 53 -18.88 5.39 6.39
C ASP A 53 -18.70 4.81 4.98
N GLY A 54 -18.29 5.64 4.02
CA GLY A 54 -18.02 5.27 2.63
C GLY A 54 -19.24 5.35 1.69
N SER A 55 -20.40 5.79 2.18
CA SER A 55 -21.61 5.98 1.36
C SER A 55 -21.40 7.04 0.26
N THR A 56 -20.75 8.14 0.62
CA THR A 56 -20.43 9.28 -0.27
C THR A 56 -19.11 9.11 -1.02
N ALA A 57 -18.37 8.02 -0.78
CA ALA A 57 -17.03 7.84 -1.34
C ALA A 57 -17.05 7.67 -2.87
N ARG A 58 -16.23 8.48 -3.54
CA ARG A 58 -16.14 8.58 -5.01
C ARG A 58 -15.34 7.42 -5.62
N ASP A 59 -15.76 6.89 -6.76
CA ASP A 59 -15.07 5.83 -7.51
C ASP A 59 -14.25 6.36 -8.70
N GLU A 60 -13.80 7.62 -8.59
CA GLU A 60 -13.10 8.38 -9.63
C GLU A 60 -11.89 7.63 -10.23
N VAL A 61 -11.09 6.94 -9.41
CA VAL A 61 -9.89 6.22 -9.88
C VAL A 61 -10.24 4.99 -10.73
N PHE A 62 -11.36 4.32 -10.42
CA PHE A 62 -11.83 3.16 -11.18
C PHE A 62 -12.49 3.59 -12.49
N LYS A 63 -13.26 4.68 -12.47
CA LYS A 63 -13.98 5.22 -13.63
C LYS A 63 -13.15 6.17 -14.51
N MET A 64 -11.90 6.46 -14.16
CA MET A 64 -11.05 7.39 -14.91
C MET A 64 -10.78 6.88 -16.34
N ALA A 65 -11.33 7.59 -17.32
CA ALA A 65 -11.13 7.35 -18.74
C ALA A 65 -9.65 7.51 -19.14
N PRO A 66 -9.20 6.86 -20.24
CA PRO A 66 -7.92 7.17 -20.88
C PRO A 66 -7.82 8.66 -21.22
N THR A 67 -6.64 9.24 -21.01
CA THR A 67 -6.29 10.62 -21.40
C THR A 67 -5.43 10.59 -22.66
N GLU A 68 -5.35 11.71 -23.39
CA GLU A 68 -4.48 11.84 -24.57
C GLU A 68 -3.01 11.60 -24.21
N ASP A 69 -2.56 12.17 -23.09
CA ASP A 69 -1.28 11.84 -22.47
C ASP A 69 -1.47 10.71 -21.43
N PRO A 70 -0.93 9.48 -21.67
CA PRO A 70 -1.01 8.38 -20.72
C PRO A 70 -0.35 8.67 -19.36
N GLU A 71 0.63 9.59 -19.31
CA GLU A 71 1.37 9.94 -18.10
C GLU A 71 0.45 10.61 -17.07
N GLU A 72 -0.39 11.54 -17.52
CA GLU A 72 -1.32 12.28 -16.65
C GLU A 72 -2.26 11.34 -15.90
N ARG A 73 -2.91 10.41 -16.62
CA ARG A 73 -3.78 9.40 -16.01
C ARG A 73 -3.00 8.50 -15.06
N ARG A 74 -1.79 8.09 -15.41
CA ARG A 74 -0.96 7.24 -14.53
C ARG A 74 -0.66 7.97 -13.23
N MET A 75 -0.27 9.24 -13.29
CA MET A 75 0.03 10.06 -12.11
C MET A 75 -1.21 10.30 -11.26
N ALA A 76 -2.35 10.66 -11.88
CA ALA A 76 -3.62 10.85 -11.18
C ALA A 76 -4.06 9.58 -10.42
N ARG A 77 -3.96 8.41 -11.07
CA ARG A 77 -4.29 7.12 -10.45
C ARG A 77 -3.25 6.66 -9.43
N SER A 78 -2.05 7.21 -9.42
CA SER A 78 -0.99 6.87 -8.48
C SER A 78 -1.01 7.72 -7.21
N LYS A 79 -1.77 8.83 -7.20
CA LYS A 79 -1.90 9.69 -6.02
C LYS A 79 -2.41 8.90 -4.81
N PHE A 80 -1.73 9.08 -3.68
CA PHE A 80 -2.09 8.46 -2.41
C PHE A 80 -2.82 9.46 -1.51
N THR A 81 -3.68 8.95 -0.64
CA THR A 81 -4.62 9.76 0.13
C THR A 81 -3.96 10.22 1.45
N PRO A 82 -3.95 11.52 1.77
CA PRO A 82 -3.14 12.08 2.85
C PRO A 82 -3.52 11.56 4.25
N GLY A 83 -4.82 11.41 4.54
CA GLY A 83 -5.28 10.87 5.83
C GLY A 83 -4.83 9.43 6.04
N HIS A 84 -4.87 8.61 4.98
CA HIS A 84 -4.36 7.24 5.04
C HIS A 84 -2.84 7.21 5.28
N ALA A 85 -2.07 8.07 4.60
CA ALA A 85 -0.62 8.18 4.83
C ALA A 85 -0.30 8.58 6.27
N ALA A 86 -1.04 9.56 6.82
CA ALA A 86 -0.88 10.00 8.19
C ALA A 86 -1.21 8.89 9.21
N ALA A 87 -2.27 8.11 8.97
CA ALA A 87 -2.63 6.99 9.83
C ALA A 87 -1.55 5.90 9.87
N ILE A 88 -0.95 5.59 8.72
CA ILE A 88 0.20 4.67 8.62
C ILE A 88 1.40 5.22 9.41
N ALA A 89 1.78 6.46 9.12
CA ALA A 89 2.96 7.08 9.72
C ALA A 89 2.84 7.15 11.25
N ARG A 90 1.66 7.52 11.76
CA ARG A 90 1.40 7.54 13.21
C ARG A 90 1.37 6.14 13.79
N GLN A 91 0.44 5.28 13.37
CA GLN A 91 0.22 4.01 14.06
C GLN A 91 1.42 3.06 13.98
N TRP A 92 1.99 2.86 12.78
CA TRP A 92 3.13 1.96 12.65
C TRP A 92 4.43 2.62 13.08
N GLY A 93 4.56 3.93 12.92
CA GLY A 93 5.70 4.68 13.45
C GLY A 93 5.78 4.57 14.97
N ASP A 94 4.67 4.87 15.66
CA ASP A 94 4.57 4.77 17.12
C ASP A 94 4.83 3.33 17.59
N TYR A 95 4.23 2.34 16.93
CA TYR A 95 4.45 0.93 17.25
C TYR A 95 5.94 0.55 17.19
N VAL A 96 6.64 0.92 16.11
CA VAL A 96 8.08 0.62 15.96
C VAL A 96 8.92 1.36 17.01
N MET A 97 8.59 2.62 17.30
CA MET A 97 9.33 3.40 18.29
C MET A 97 9.14 2.86 19.70
N ASP A 98 7.94 2.41 20.05
CA ASP A 98 7.66 1.79 21.35
C ASP A 98 8.37 0.44 21.50
N HIS A 99 8.40 -0.38 20.45
CA HIS A 99 9.14 -1.64 20.46
C HIS A 99 10.66 -1.43 20.60
N LYS A 100 11.20 -0.39 19.94
CA LYS A 100 12.60 0.01 20.13
C LYS A 100 12.89 0.43 21.57
N ARG A 101 11.99 1.21 22.18
CA ARG A 101 12.13 1.66 23.58
C ARG A 101 12.09 0.49 24.57
N LEU A 102 11.21 -0.48 24.33
CA LEU A 102 11.04 -1.66 25.18
C LEU A 102 12.14 -2.72 25.00
N GLY A 103 13.08 -2.52 24.06
CA GLY A 103 14.13 -3.47 23.74
C GLY A 103 13.63 -4.75 23.04
N THR A 104 12.34 -4.83 22.76
CA THR A 104 11.72 -5.91 21.98
C THR A 104 11.82 -5.55 20.52
N ASN A 105 12.96 -5.84 19.90
CA ASN A 105 13.05 -5.67 18.45
C ASN A 105 12.03 -6.64 17.82
N PRO A 106 11.03 -6.17 17.06
CA PRO A 106 10.08 -7.03 16.38
C PRO A 106 10.79 -7.57 15.13
N THR A 107 11.93 -8.22 15.33
CA THR A 107 12.61 -8.95 14.29
C THR A 107 11.83 -10.26 14.20
N PRO A 108 11.01 -10.48 13.17
CA PRO A 108 10.60 -11.85 12.91
C PRO A 108 11.91 -12.63 12.70
N LYS A 109 12.02 -13.83 13.27
CA LYS A 109 13.00 -14.80 12.78
C LYS A 109 12.69 -14.96 11.29
N MET A 110 13.40 -14.23 10.44
CA MET A 110 13.19 -14.25 9.01
C MET A 110 13.69 -15.60 8.52
N ASN A 111 12.80 -16.60 8.50
CA ASN A 111 12.89 -17.63 7.49
C ASN A 111 12.49 -16.94 6.19
N LEU A 112 13.44 -16.25 5.55
CA LEU A 112 13.36 -16.06 4.11
C LEU A 112 13.12 -17.47 3.56
N HIS A 113 11.95 -17.71 2.97
CA HIS A 113 11.73 -18.93 2.22
C HIS A 113 12.96 -19.11 1.30
N PRO A 114 13.72 -20.21 1.42
CA PRO A 114 14.95 -20.40 0.65
C PRO A 114 14.71 -20.36 -0.86
N GLU A 115 13.45 -20.47 -1.31
CA GLU A 115 13.07 -20.41 -2.72
C GLU A 115 12.89 -19.00 -3.34
N TYR A 116 12.99 -17.89 -2.59
CA TYR A 116 12.96 -16.57 -3.23
C TYR A 116 14.33 -16.23 -3.86
N VAL A 117 14.55 -16.75 -5.06
CA VAL A 117 15.64 -16.31 -5.94
C VAL A 117 15.18 -14.98 -6.58
N PRO A 118 15.79 -13.83 -6.25
CA PRO A 118 15.49 -12.60 -6.97
C PRO A 118 15.82 -12.82 -8.44
N ALA A 119 14.87 -12.51 -9.34
CA ALA A 119 15.08 -12.60 -10.77
C ALA A 119 16.37 -11.84 -11.13
N THR A 120 17.40 -12.57 -11.56
CA THR A 120 18.63 -11.97 -12.06
C THR A 120 18.26 -11.15 -13.28
N ARG A 121 18.39 -9.82 -13.16
CA ARG A 121 18.22 -8.92 -14.29
C ARG A 121 19.28 -9.35 -15.33
N PRO A 122 18.92 -9.65 -16.58
CA PRO A 122 19.92 -9.98 -17.58
C PRO A 122 20.84 -8.77 -17.72
N THR A 123 22.11 -8.95 -17.37
CA THR A 123 23.16 -7.98 -17.66
C THR A 123 23.27 -7.93 -19.17
N GLY A 124 22.93 -6.78 -19.76
CA GLY A 124 23.05 -6.55 -21.20
C GLY A 124 24.45 -6.94 -21.66
N GLY A 125 24.50 -7.83 -22.66
CA GLY A 125 25.71 -8.09 -23.42
C GLY A 125 26.11 -6.82 -24.13
N SER A 126 27.29 -6.31 -23.81
CA SER A 126 28.00 -5.34 -24.63
C SER A 126 28.69 -6.11 -25.75
N ASP A 127 27.96 -6.40 -26.82
CA ASP A 127 28.58 -6.76 -28.10
C ASP A 127 28.73 -5.45 -28.87
N ALA A 128 29.89 -4.82 -28.70
CA ALA A 128 30.38 -3.79 -29.61
C ALA A 128 31.00 -4.52 -30.80
N ASP A 129 30.26 -4.57 -31.90
CA ASP A 129 30.74 -5.05 -33.19
C ASP A 129 31.88 -4.15 -33.71
N ALA A 130 32.99 -4.79 -34.06
CA ALA A 130 34.06 -4.29 -34.92
C ALA A 130 34.12 -5.18 -36.17
#